data_AF-A0A1V5NVD4-F1
#
_entry.id   AF-A0A1V5NVD4-F1
#
_cell.length_a   1.000
_cell.length_b   1.000
_cell.length_c   1.000
_cell.angle_alpha   90.00
_cell.angle_beta   90.00
_cell.angle_gamma   90.00
#
_symmetry.space_group_name_H-M   'P 1'
#
loop_
_entity.id
_entity.type
_entity.pdbx_description
1 polymer ?
#
loop_
_entity_poly.entity_id
_entity_poly.type
_entity_poly.pdbx_seq_one_letter_code
_entity_poly.pdbx_strand_id
1 'polypeptide(L)'
;MNVSRIFRPALIALLALMPLSVHAALEEVVNYEALEYSPANVEVFIRHLEAERANLLKELQAKYAEKSEKIAQNADLGAFDKMLSDARGLAGSKSDVGAATAFTRLQRVHYSVLANLDLGEVEPKLKRKIRFTTSMLGGPLILNVPQCYGPEDRIGERNAKEEAAHLFKPGGKAPVFLEELARMTPVEISRLEPGTDHPAISPVVPGDHYKAFLAEMVAMIRKQSPKLARFDPSYARRVLFFDDVDKDATSPKIGTKDRFGLKWKLKWGDEVHTDVAMTRLYIDLGGTCSDLKFYSGPGESILILDPPSKASPDAVHAFHELSSKLLASRFQFHADRYLLAAPVLKDKQGRVLGTGVVDQAMADRESLDPKYIGAYFVTFKECQLSLYNPAIRRLGGSPLSRLGAVEDRVARGSLIFNCWIKHKDMKDDNSRVAYLFNPSTGEFDRHVEYQSDLGNVLGSWKSAGELNSFQTSFVTWQATTINFEMHPLYIPRSWTACTWADARWMALRIARLSRADYERIFAECGWPVFCQKAAIERLIARRNELIHPFRLDLDGIEPLPCDPSFDFEATTKSGKDFPVKSGKIRKDSALVRELEATVHPEGLADVLSRKND
;
A
#
# COMPACT_ATOMS: atom_id res chain seq x y z
N MET A 1 -28.78 -32.04 -32.48
CA MET A 1 -27.59 -32.55 -31.77
C MET A 1 -26.94 -31.39 -31.01
N ASN A 2 -26.95 -31.47 -29.68
CA ASN A 2 -26.46 -30.43 -28.77
C ASN A 2 -24.94 -30.54 -28.57
N VAL A 3 -24.17 -29.62 -29.16
CA VAL A 3 -22.70 -29.53 -29.00
C VAL A 3 -22.31 -28.85 -27.66
N SER A 4 -23.28 -28.41 -26.84
CA SER A 4 -23.04 -27.63 -25.62
C SER A 4 -22.73 -28.44 -24.35
N ARG A 5 -22.84 -29.78 -24.37
CA ARG A 5 -22.66 -30.61 -23.16
C ARG A 5 -21.30 -31.29 -22.99
N ILE A 6 -20.46 -31.31 -24.03
CA ILE A 6 -19.16 -32.00 -23.97
C ILE A 6 -18.00 -31.03 -23.65
N PHE A 7 -18.15 -29.73 -23.92
CA PHE A 7 -17.07 -28.75 -23.70
C PHE A 7 -16.90 -28.28 -22.24
N ARG A 8 -17.91 -28.40 -21.37
CA ARG A 8 -17.79 -27.99 -19.96
C ARG A 8 -16.89 -28.90 -19.11
N PRO A 9 -17.03 -30.23 -19.12
CA PRO A 9 -16.15 -31.08 -18.31
C PRO A 9 -14.72 -31.15 -18.88
N ALA A 10 -14.56 -31.06 -20.21
CA ALA A 10 -13.23 -31.02 -20.84
C ALA A 10 -12.45 -29.73 -20.51
N LEU A 11 -13.11 -28.57 -20.46
CA LEU A 11 -12.48 -27.31 -20.08
C LEU A 11 -12.12 -27.26 -18.58
N ILE A 12 -12.96 -27.85 -17.72
CA ILE A 12 -12.69 -27.99 -16.27
C ILE A 12 -11.53 -28.96 -16.03
N ALA A 13 -11.46 -30.07 -16.76
CA ALA A 13 -10.34 -31.01 -16.70
C ALA A 13 -9.04 -30.40 -17.27
N LEU A 14 -9.12 -29.58 -18.32
CA LEU A 14 -7.96 -28.85 -18.85
C LEU A 14 -7.45 -27.79 -17.86
N LEU A 15 -8.34 -27.08 -17.16
CA LEU A 15 -8.00 -26.11 -16.14
C LEU A 15 -7.39 -26.76 -14.88
N ALA A 16 -7.81 -27.98 -14.53
CA ALA A 16 -7.23 -28.75 -13.43
C ALA A 16 -5.84 -29.33 -13.73
N LEU A 17 -5.46 -29.45 -15.01
CA LEU A 17 -4.17 -30.00 -15.45
C LEU A 17 -3.12 -28.92 -15.80
N MET A 18 -3.49 -27.64 -15.82
CA MET A 18 -2.52 -26.55 -15.91
C MET A 18 -1.92 -26.28 -14.54
N PRO A 19 -0.61 -26.02 -14.39
CA PRO A 19 -0.04 -25.63 -13.11
C PRO A 19 -0.75 -24.34 -12.63
N LEU A 20 -1.63 -24.50 -11.65
CA LEU A 20 -2.55 -23.46 -11.14
C LEU A 20 -1.83 -22.32 -10.42
N SER A 21 -0.50 -22.38 -10.25
CA SER A 21 0.33 -21.26 -9.79
C SER A 21 0.68 -20.34 -10.96
N VAL A 22 -0.23 -19.43 -11.30
CA VAL A 22 0.03 -18.41 -12.31
C VAL A 22 0.86 -17.28 -11.68
N HIS A 23 2.17 -17.38 -11.82
CA HIS A 23 3.12 -16.33 -11.46
C HIS A 23 2.96 -15.16 -12.43
N ALA A 24 2.45 -14.03 -11.94
CA ALA A 24 2.33 -12.81 -12.73
C ALA A 24 2.31 -11.61 -11.80
N ALA A 25 3.21 -10.65 -12.02
CA ALA A 25 3.11 -9.31 -11.48
C ALA A 25 2.56 -8.40 -12.59
N LEU A 26 1.52 -7.63 -12.28
CA LEU A 26 1.08 -6.54 -13.16
C LEU A 26 2.23 -5.51 -13.21
N GLU A 27 2.66 -5.12 -14.42
CA GLU A 27 3.78 -4.18 -14.66
C GLU A 27 5.17 -4.72 -14.27
N GLU A 28 5.32 -6.05 -14.23
CA GLU A 28 6.65 -6.68 -14.22
C GLU A 28 7.43 -6.29 -15.48
N VAL A 29 8.70 -5.90 -15.33
CA VAL A 29 9.65 -5.85 -16.44
C VAL A 29 10.07 -7.29 -16.74
N VAL A 30 9.40 -7.89 -17.72
CA VAL A 30 9.64 -9.26 -18.16
C VAL A 30 11.02 -9.28 -18.83
N ASN A 31 11.82 -10.29 -18.52
CA ASN A 31 13.18 -10.48 -19.06
C ASN A 31 14.26 -9.49 -18.57
N TYR A 32 14.07 -8.80 -17.45
CA TYR A 32 15.18 -8.08 -16.82
C TYR A 32 16.36 -9.03 -16.55
N GLU A 33 17.52 -8.74 -17.14
CA GLU A 33 18.75 -9.51 -17.00
C GLU A 33 19.53 -9.01 -15.79
N ALA A 34 19.57 -9.83 -14.73
CA ALA A 34 20.35 -9.54 -13.54
C ALA A 34 21.83 -9.85 -13.79
N LEU A 35 22.70 -8.90 -13.49
CA LEU A 35 24.14 -9.06 -13.56
C LEU A 35 24.68 -9.46 -12.19
N GLU A 36 25.51 -10.50 -12.15
CA GLU A 36 26.31 -10.80 -10.97
C GLU A 36 27.32 -9.68 -10.71
N TYR A 37 27.69 -9.48 -9.46
CA TYR A 37 28.68 -8.47 -9.13
C TYR A 37 30.07 -8.85 -9.63
N SER A 38 30.59 -8.02 -10.54
CA SER A 38 32.01 -7.95 -10.87
C SER A 38 32.32 -6.53 -11.38
N PRO A 39 33.55 -6.03 -11.24
CA PRO A 39 33.91 -4.72 -11.81
C PRO A 39 33.54 -4.60 -13.31
N ALA A 40 33.73 -5.67 -14.09
CA ALA A 40 33.35 -5.70 -15.50
C ALA A 40 31.83 -5.57 -15.72
N ASN A 41 31.02 -6.25 -14.90
CA ASN A 41 29.56 -6.15 -14.99
C ASN A 41 29.05 -4.79 -14.51
N VAL A 42 29.71 -4.17 -13.52
CA VAL A 42 29.40 -2.79 -13.11
C VAL A 42 29.66 -1.82 -14.27
N GLU A 43 30.75 -1.97 -15.02
CA GLU A 43 31.03 -1.15 -16.22
C GLU A 43 30.04 -1.41 -17.37
N VAL A 44 29.57 -2.65 -17.56
CA VAL A 44 28.46 -2.93 -18.49
C VAL A 44 27.19 -2.21 -18.04
N PHE A 45 26.86 -2.28 -16.76
CA PHE A 45 25.68 -1.64 -16.19
C PHE A 45 25.74 -0.11 -16.31
N ILE A 46 26.90 0.51 -16.04
CA ILE A 46 27.10 1.96 -16.23
C ILE A 46 26.79 2.37 -17.67
N ARG A 47 27.28 1.62 -18.67
CA ARG A 47 27.02 1.93 -20.09
C ARG A 47 25.54 1.82 -20.45
N HIS A 48 24.81 0.85 -19.88
CA HIS A 48 23.36 0.75 -20.06
C HIS A 48 22.65 1.98 -19.47
N LEU A 49 22.96 2.33 -18.21
CA LEU A 49 22.38 3.50 -17.55
C LEU A 49 22.66 4.80 -18.32
N GLU A 50 23.86 4.99 -18.85
CA GLU A 50 24.21 6.19 -19.64
C GLU A 50 23.38 6.28 -20.92
N ALA A 51 23.19 5.16 -21.63
CA ALA A 51 22.40 5.11 -22.85
C ALA A 51 20.91 5.40 -22.59
N GLU A 52 20.32 4.77 -21.58
CA GLU A 52 18.90 4.95 -21.21
C GLU A 52 18.63 6.36 -20.69
N ARG A 53 19.54 6.89 -19.86
CA ARG A 53 19.49 8.28 -19.39
C ARG A 53 19.55 9.27 -20.56
N ALA A 54 20.43 9.04 -21.53
CA ALA A 54 20.55 9.90 -22.70
C ALA A 54 19.28 9.88 -23.55
N ASN A 55 18.66 8.71 -23.72
CA ASN A 55 17.37 8.57 -24.40
C ASN A 55 16.25 9.32 -23.66
N LEU A 56 16.12 9.12 -22.35
CA LEU A 56 15.14 9.83 -21.53
C LEU A 56 15.34 11.35 -21.61
N LEU A 57 16.58 11.83 -21.51
CA LEU A 57 16.89 13.26 -21.62
C LEU A 57 16.45 13.82 -22.97
N LYS A 58 16.71 13.09 -24.06
CA LYS A 58 16.29 13.48 -25.42
C LYS A 58 14.77 13.57 -25.53
N GLU A 59 14.04 12.60 -24.98
CA GLU A 59 12.58 12.60 -24.94
C GLU A 59 12.02 13.77 -24.12
N LEU A 60 12.60 14.01 -22.94
CA LEU A 60 12.21 15.13 -22.08
C LEU A 60 12.51 16.48 -22.75
N GLN A 61 13.64 16.62 -23.43
CA GLN A 61 13.98 17.83 -24.21
C GLN A 61 13.00 18.04 -25.37
N ALA A 62 12.60 16.98 -26.07
CA ALA A 62 11.58 17.07 -27.10
C ALA A 62 10.20 17.48 -26.53
N LYS A 63 9.83 16.93 -25.37
CA LYS A 63 8.54 17.19 -24.71
C LYS A 63 8.46 18.55 -24.01
N TYR A 64 9.59 19.06 -23.50
CA TYR A 64 9.67 20.23 -22.65
C TYR A 64 10.72 21.25 -23.15
N ALA A 65 10.84 21.42 -24.47
CA ALA A 65 11.88 22.23 -25.13
C ALA A 65 12.09 23.64 -24.53
N GLU A 66 11.06 24.25 -23.95
CA GLU A 66 11.09 25.59 -23.35
C GLU A 66 10.98 25.59 -21.80
N LYS A 67 10.99 24.42 -21.16
CA LYS A 67 10.76 24.26 -19.71
C LYS A 67 11.88 23.44 -19.07
N SER A 68 13.11 23.95 -19.14
CA SER A 68 14.32 23.32 -18.60
C SER A 68 14.20 22.92 -17.13
N GLU A 69 13.48 23.71 -16.31
CA GLU A 69 13.20 23.38 -14.91
C GLU A 69 12.43 22.06 -14.74
N LYS A 70 11.46 21.75 -15.63
CA LYS A 70 10.71 20.49 -15.59
C LYS A 70 11.56 19.28 -15.91
N ILE A 71 12.58 19.46 -16.76
CA ILE A 71 13.56 18.42 -17.08
C ILE A 71 14.45 18.18 -15.86
N ALA A 72 14.96 19.25 -15.24
CA ALA A 72 15.82 19.16 -14.05
C ALA A 72 15.11 18.55 -12.82
N GLN A 73 13.79 18.72 -12.71
CA GLN A 73 12.98 18.17 -11.62
C GLN A 73 12.42 16.76 -11.92
N ASN A 74 12.76 16.15 -13.06
CA ASN A 74 12.26 14.82 -13.40
C ASN A 74 12.86 13.75 -12.46
N ALA A 75 11.99 12.98 -11.81
CA ALA A 75 12.40 12.00 -10.80
C ALA A 75 13.24 10.86 -11.38
N ASP A 76 12.88 10.36 -12.57
CA ASP A 76 13.58 9.26 -13.24
C ASP A 76 14.98 9.67 -13.71
N LEU A 77 15.11 10.88 -14.28
CA LEU A 77 16.42 11.44 -14.67
C LEU A 77 17.34 11.60 -13.46
N GLY A 78 16.81 12.13 -12.36
CA GLY A 78 17.55 12.24 -11.11
C GLY A 78 17.92 10.87 -10.50
N ALA A 79 17.08 9.84 -10.69
CA ALA A 79 17.38 8.48 -10.27
C ALA A 79 18.53 7.88 -11.12
N PHE A 80 18.54 8.11 -12.44
CA PHE A 80 19.68 7.72 -13.29
C PHE A 80 20.97 8.41 -12.86
N ASP A 81 20.94 9.71 -12.57
CA ASP A 81 22.11 10.45 -12.07
C ASP A 81 22.67 9.82 -10.78
N LYS A 82 21.79 9.49 -9.83
CA LYS A 82 22.18 8.84 -8.58
C LYS A 82 22.75 7.44 -8.81
N MET A 83 22.07 6.62 -9.62
CA MET A 83 22.55 5.27 -9.95
C MET A 83 23.91 5.27 -10.64
N LEU A 84 24.16 6.22 -11.55
CA LEU A 84 25.47 6.37 -12.19
C LEU A 84 26.56 6.75 -11.20
N SER A 85 26.26 7.68 -10.28
CA SER A 85 27.19 8.05 -9.20
C SER A 85 27.56 6.84 -8.34
N ASP A 86 26.56 6.09 -7.89
CA ASP A 86 26.75 4.93 -7.03
C ASP A 86 27.47 3.78 -7.76
N ALA A 87 27.09 3.49 -9.00
CA ALA A 87 27.72 2.45 -9.81
C ALA A 87 29.20 2.76 -10.07
N ARG A 88 29.56 4.01 -10.35
CA ARG A 88 30.97 4.43 -10.48
C ARG A 88 31.75 4.28 -9.18
N GLY A 89 31.10 4.51 -8.03
CA GLY A 89 31.67 4.22 -6.72
C GLY A 89 31.96 2.73 -6.50
N LEU A 90 31.11 1.85 -7.04
CA LEU A 90 31.29 0.40 -6.97
C LEU A 90 32.35 -0.15 -7.93
N ALA A 91 32.52 0.46 -9.10
CA ALA A 91 33.49 -0.02 -10.12
C ALA A 91 34.92 -0.12 -9.58
N GLY A 92 35.30 0.74 -8.63
CA GLY A 92 36.60 0.72 -7.95
C GLY A 92 36.65 -0.08 -6.64
N SER A 93 35.55 -0.70 -6.22
CA SER A 93 35.44 -1.37 -4.92
C SER A 93 35.90 -2.84 -4.99
N LYS A 94 36.40 -3.36 -3.85
CA LYS A 94 36.78 -4.78 -3.76
C LYS A 94 35.55 -5.66 -3.94
N SER A 95 35.74 -6.82 -4.55
CA SER A 95 34.67 -7.82 -4.63
C SER A 95 34.44 -8.46 -3.28
N ASP A 96 33.40 -7.98 -2.60
CA ASP A 96 32.91 -8.52 -1.34
C ASP A 96 31.37 -8.54 -1.33
N VAL A 97 30.82 -9.14 -0.27
CA VAL A 97 29.37 -9.31 -0.07
C VAL A 97 28.66 -7.96 0.00
N GLY A 98 29.31 -6.93 0.55
CA GLY A 98 28.75 -5.59 0.65
C GLY A 98 28.60 -4.93 -0.71
N ALA A 99 29.64 -4.98 -1.54
CA ALA A 99 29.63 -4.46 -2.91
C ALA A 99 28.59 -5.21 -3.78
N ALA A 100 28.50 -6.53 -3.64
CA ALA A 100 27.48 -7.32 -4.33
C ALA A 100 26.06 -6.92 -3.92
N THR A 101 25.80 -6.76 -2.62
CA THR A 101 24.50 -6.32 -2.10
C THR A 101 24.14 -4.93 -2.59
N ALA A 102 25.10 -4.00 -2.58
CA ALA A 102 24.91 -2.65 -3.10
C ALA A 102 24.58 -2.65 -4.60
N PHE A 103 25.25 -3.50 -5.38
CA PHE A 103 24.98 -3.64 -6.81
C PHE A 103 23.60 -4.26 -7.09
N THR A 104 23.17 -5.25 -6.31
CA THR A 104 21.78 -5.76 -6.39
C THR A 104 20.78 -4.66 -6.09
N ARG A 105 21.00 -3.82 -5.05
CA ARG A 105 20.14 -2.68 -4.74
C ARG A 105 20.06 -1.69 -5.91
N LEU A 106 21.18 -1.37 -6.58
CA LEU A 106 21.18 -0.52 -7.77
C LEU A 106 20.36 -1.12 -8.91
N GLN A 107 20.49 -2.42 -9.17
CA GLN A 107 19.69 -3.10 -10.17
C GLN A 107 18.19 -3.09 -9.83
N ARG A 108 17.81 -3.16 -8.55
CA ARG A 108 16.41 -3.03 -8.10
C ARG A 108 15.85 -1.64 -8.35
N VAL A 109 16.63 -0.59 -8.12
CA VAL A 109 16.25 0.78 -8.49
C VAL A 109 16.11 0.92 -10.00
N HIS A 110 17.07 0.37 -10.77
CA HIS A 110 17.01 0.40 -12.23
C HIS A 110 15.76 -0.30 -12.77
N TYR A 111 15.45 -1.50 -12.28
CA TYR A 111 14.20 -2.22 -12.60
C TYR A 111 12.97 -1.33 -12.37
N SER A 112 12.94 -0.63 -11.23
CA SER A 112 11.83 0.24 -10.88
C SER A 112 11.69 1.45 -11.80
N VAL A 113 12.81 2.03 -12.26
CA VAL A 113 12.81 3.11 -13.26
C VAL A 113 12.29 2.60 -14.61
N LEU A 114 12.74 1.43 -15.06
CA LEU A 114 12.25 0.82 -16.31
C LEU A 114 10.75 0.50 -16.23
N ALA A 115 10.27 0.01 -15.09
CA ALA A 115 8.86 -0.25 -14.86
C ALA A 115 8.03 1.05 -14.91
N ASN A 116 8.54 2.15 -14.36
CA ASN A 116 7.86 3.45 -14.37
C ASN A 116 7.78 4.08 -15.76
N LEU A 117 8.85 3.94 -16.55
CA LEU A 117 8.95 4.52 -17.88
C LEU A 117 8.31 3.66 -18.98
N ASP A 118 7.81 2.46 -18.64
CA ASP A 118 7.33 1.45 -19.61
C ASP A 118 8.37 1.14 -20.70
N LEU A 119 9.66 1.26 -20.38
CA LEU A 119 10.78 0.98 -21.28
C LEU A 119 11.14 -0.52 -21.30
N GLY A 120 10.67 -1.27 -20.31
CA GLY A 120 10.84 -2.71 -20.23
C GLY A 120 9.83 -3.49 -21.06
N GLU A 121 10.14 -4.73 -21.45
CA GLU A 121 9.14 -5.62 -22.03
C GLU A 121 8.07 -5.96 -20.97
N VAL A 122 6.88 -5.38 -21.08
CA VAL A 122 5.76 -5.71 -20.19
C VAL A 122 4.92 -6.85 -20.78
N GLU A 123 4.41 -7.72 -19.91
CA GLU A 123 3.59 -8.85 -20.34
C GLU A 123 2.39 -8.41 -21.22
N PRO A 124 2.14 -9.08 -22.37
CA PRO A 124 1.02 -8.74 -23.25
C PRO A 124 -0.35 -8.74 -22.55
N LYS A 125 -1.19 -7.74 -22.86
CA LYS A 125 -2.51 -7.53 -22.23
C LYS A 125 -3.42 -8.76 -22.27
N LEU A 126 -3.39 -9.53 -23.37
CA LEU A 126 -4.21 -10.76 -23.51
C LEU A 126 -3.78 -11.84 -22.51
N LYS A 127 -2.46 -12.04 -22.36
CA LYS A 127 -1.90 -13.01 -21.41
C LYS A 127 -2.23 -12.62 -19.98
N ARG A 128 -2.08 -11.33 -19.63
CA ARG A 128 -2.54 -10.77 -18.34
C ARG A 128 -4.02 -11.03 -18.07
N LYS A 129 -4.90 -10.80 -19.06
CA LYS A 129 -6.35 -11.05 -18.93
C LYS A 129 -6.68 -12.53 -18.72
N ILE A 130 -6.05 -13.43 -19.46
CA ILE A 130 -6.25 -14.89 -19.30
C ILE A 130 -5.82 -15.30 -17.89
N ARG A 131 -4.62 -14.88 -17.46
CA ARG A 131 -4.07 -15.17 -16.14
C ARG A 131 -4.97 -14.68 -14.99
N PHE A 132 -5.41 -13.42 -15.08
CA PHE A 132 -6.35 -12.84 -14.13
C PHE A 132 -7.66 -13.64 -14.06
N THR A 133 -8.19 -14.05 -15.22
CA THR A 133 -9.43 -14.84 -15.29
C THR A 133 -9.24 -16.25 -14.71
N THR A 134 -8.10 -16.89 -14.97
CA THR A 134 -7.77 -18.21 -14.37
C THR A 134 -7.57 -18.11 -12.87
N SER A 135 -6.90 -17.08 -12.36
CA SER A 135 -6.76 -16.86 -10.91
C SER A 135 -8.12 -16.62 -10.26
N MET A 136 -9.02 -15.86 -10.90
CA MET A 136 -10.39 -15.65 -10.40
C MET A 136 -11.28 -16.92 -10.43
N LEU A 137 -11.10 -17.81 -11.41
CA LEU A 137 -11.97 -18.99 -11.60
C LEU A 137 -11.41 -20.27 -10.96
N GLY A 138 -10.12 -20.33 -10.64
CA GLY A 138 -9.47 -21.53 -10.10
C GLY A 138 -8.07 -21.32 -9.50
N GLY A 139 -7.60 -20.08 -9.31
CA GLY A 139 -6.33 -19.81 -8.65
C GLY A 139 -6.28 -20.42 -7.23
N PRO A 140 -5.09 -20.66 -6.67
CA PRO A 140 -4.97 -21.33 -5.38
C PRO A 140 -5.78 -20.54 -4.35
N LEU A 141 -6.86 -21.16 -3.88
CA LEU A 141 -7.69 -20.68 -2.78
C LEU A 141 -6.89 -20.59 -1.46
N ILE A 142 -5.66 -21.09 -1.48
CA ILE A 142 -4.81 -21.38 -0.34
C ILE A 142 -3.36 -21.04 -0.70
N LEU A 143 -2.80 -20.02 -0.06
CA LEU A 143 -1.35 -19.81 -0.03
C LEU A 143 -0.76 -20.71 1.05
N ASN A 144 0.47 -21.18 0.89
CA ASN A 144 1.04 -22.10 1.86
C ASN A 144 2.53 -21.86 2.12
N VAL A 145 2.97 -22.33 3.28
CA VAL A 145 4.37 -22.48 3.65
C VAL A 145 4.61 -23.92 4.10
N PRO A 146 5.82 -24.45 3.92
CA PRO A 146 6.14 -25.80 4.38
C PRO A 146 5.97 -25.90 5.90
N GLN A 147 5.41 -27.01 6.35
CA GLN A 147 5.36 -27.33 7.78
C GLN A 147 6.76 -27.75 8.26
N CYS A 148 7.13 -27.30 9.46
CA CYS A 148 8.36 -27.72 10.12
C CYS A 148 8.04 -28.71 11.25
N TYR A 149 8.47 -29.97 11.07
CA TYR A 149 8.49 -30.98 12.11
C TYR A 149 9.85 -30.95 12.80
N GLY A 150 9.86 -30.79 14.13
CA GLY A 150 11.12 -30.64 14.88
C GLY A 150 11.81 -29.29 14.63
N PRO A 151 11.16 -28.14 14.95
CA PRO A 151 11.75 -26.82 14.72
C PRO A 151 12.95 -26.50 15.64
N GLU A 152 13.31 -27.43 16.53
CA GLU A 152 14.48 -27.43 17.41
C GLU A 152 15.63 -28.32 16.88
N ASP A 153 15.42 -29.01 15.76
CA ASP A 153 16.44 -29.80 15.09
C ASP A 153 17.20 -28.94 14.07
N ARG A 154 18.47 -29.26 13.83
CA ARG A 154 19.30 -28.55 12.85
C ARG A 154 18.82 -28.82 11.44
N ILE A 155 18.79 -27.79 10.60
CA ILE A 155 18.23 -27.91 9.25
C ILE A 155 19.15 -28.66 8.26
N GLY A 156 20.46 -28.66 8.50
CA GLY A 156 21.45 -29.25 7.61
C GLY A 156 21.70 -28.45 6.32
N GLU A 157 22.73 -28.84 5.57
CA GLU A 157 23.23 -28.08 4.40
C GLU A 157 22.21 -27.95 3.26
N ARG A 158 21.37 -28.97 3.06
CA ARG A 158 20.37 -28.97 2.00
C ARG A 158 19.32 -27.88 2.23
N ASN A 159 18.71 -27.88 3.41
CA ASN A 159 17.66 -26.92 3.75
C ASN A 159 18.22 -25.51 3.97
N ALA A 160 19.48 -25.39 4.40
CA ALA A 160 20.12 -24.08 4.55
C ALA A 160 20.21 -23.31 3.23
N LYS A 161 20.29 -23.99 2.09
CA LYS A 161 20.27 -23.37 0.74
C LYS A 161 18.89 -22.83 0.36
N GLU A 162 17.85 -23.31 1.03
CA GLU A 162 16.48 -22.83 0.84
C GLU A 162 16.19 -21.65 1.77
N GLU A 163 16.99 -21.37 2.80
CA GLU A 163 16.75 -20.24 3.71
C GLU A 163 17.13 -18.88 3.10
N ALA A 164 16.62 -17.80 3.70
CA ALA A 164 16.91 -16.45 3.23
C ALA A 164 18.40 -16.12 3.39
N ALA A 165 18.94 -15.34 2.46
CA ALA A 165 20.33 -14.90 2.51
C ALA A 165 20.48 -13.57 3.28
N HIS A 166 21.73 -13.18 3.54
CA HIS A 166 22.08 -11.89 4.16
C HIS A 166 21.35 -11.62 5.49
N LEU A 167 21.20 -12.67 6.30
CA LEU A 167 20.60 -12.60 7.62
C LEU A 167 21.64 -12.26 8.67
N PHE A 168 21.26 -11.48 9.67
CA PHE A 168 22.14 -11.03 10.73
C PHE A 168 21.61 -11.50 12.07
N LYS A 169 22.51 -11.88 12.99
CA LYS A 169 22.13 -11.98 14.40
C LYS A 169 21.72 -10.60 14.91
N PRO A 170 20.75 -10.47 15.83
CA PRO A 170 20.38 -9.18 16.42
C PRO A 170 21.61 -8.41 16.93
N GLY A 171 21.82 -7.18 16.45
CA GLY A 171 22.98 -6.34 16.77
C GLY A 171 24.32 -6.79 16.13
N GLY A 172 24.32 -7.87 15.36
CA GLY A 172 25.48 -8.37 14.64
C GLY A 172 25.85 -7.48 13.44
N LYS A 173 27.15 -7.41 13.13
CA LYS A 173 27.69 -6.62 12.01
C LYS A 173 28.01 -7.44 10.76
N ALA A 174 28.03 -8.76 10.88
CA ALA A 174 28.35 -9.69 9.80
C ALA A 174 27.17 -10.61 9.53
N PRO A 175 26.91 -10.96 8.25
CA PRO A 175 25.85 -11.89 7.90
C PRO A 175 26.21 -13.31 8.35
N VAL A 176 25.18 -14.10 8.64
CA VAL A 176 25.26 -15.53 8.90
C VAL A 176 25.43 -16.25 7.55
N PHE A 177 26.48 -17.06 7.43
CA PHE A 177 26.80 -17.80 6.21
C PHE A 177 26.12 -19.18 6.17
N LEU A 178 26.13 -19.81 4.99
CA LEU A 178 25.43 -21.06 4.72
C LEU A 178 25.82 -22.19 5.68
N GLU A 179 27.12 -22.32 5.99
CA GLU A 179 27.63 -23.35 6.89
C GLU A 179 27.18 -23.14 8.34
N GLU A 180 26.95 -21.88 8.73
CA GLU A 180 26.37 -21.54 10.02
C GLU A 180 24.87 -21.80 10.02
N LEU A 181 24.14 -21.37 8.99
CA LEU A 181 22.71 -21.67 8.83
C LEU A 181 22.42 -23.18 8.89
N ALA A 182 23.25 -24.00 8.24
CA ALA A 182 23.14 -25.46 8.27
C ALA A 182 23.22 -26.08 9.68
N ARG A 183 23.88 -25.38 10.62
CA ARG A 183 24.04 -25.82 12.02
C ARG A 183 22.99 -25.22 12.95
N MET A 184 22.17 -24.29 12.45
CA MET A 184 21.10 -23.67 13.19
C MET A 184 19.80 -24.45 13.04
N THR A 185 18.92 -24.24 14.01
CA THR A 185 17.53 -24.72 14.00
C THR A 185 16.63 -23.71 13.27
N PRO A 186 15.46 -24.11 12.75
CA PRO A 186 14.47 -23.19 12.20
C PRO A 186 14.09 -22.06 13.16
N VAL A 187 14.00 -22.35 14.46
CA VAL A 187 13.73 -21.35 15.50
C VAL A 187 14.86 -20.31 15.58
N GLU A 188 16.12 -20.75 15.63
CA GLU A 188 17.27 -19.83 15.65
C GLU A 188 17.34 -18.99 14.38
N ILE A 189 17.06 -19.57 13.21
CA ILE A 189 17.09 -18.86 11.93
C ILE A 189 15.98 -17.80 11.87
N SER A 190 14.79 -18.09 12.39
CA SER A 190 13.68 -17.13 12.45
C SER A 190 13.94 -15.94 13.38
N ARG A 191 14.91 -16.05 14.30
CA ARG A 191 15.36 -14.97 15.20
C ARG A 191 16.45 -14.09 14.59
N LEU A 192 17.00 -14.49 13.44
CA LEU A 192 17.85 -13.60 12.65
C LEU A 192 17.00 -12.45 12.08
N GLU A 193 17.65 -11.38 11.67
CA GLU A 193 17.00 -10.19 11.15
C GLU A 193 17.59 -9.83 9.78
N PRO A 194 16.85 -9.15 8.90
CA PRO A 194 17.46 -8.49 7.76
C PRO A 194 18.46 -7.42 8.23
N GLY A 195 19.34 -6.97 7.33
CA GLY A 195 20.29 -5.90 7.63
C GLY A 195 19.61 -4.65 8.20
N THR A 196 20.29 -3.90 9.06
CA THR A 196 19.74 -2.67 9.68
C THR A 196 19.40 -1.58 8.68
N ASP A 197 20.00 -1.65 7.49
CA ASP A 197 19.81 -0.75 6.35
C ASP A 197 18.88 -1.35 5.27
N HIS A 198 18.14 -2.43 5.58
CA HIS A 198 17.23 -3.05 4.63
C HIS A 198 16.19 -2.03 4.13
N PRO A 199 15.98 -1.91 2.81
CA PRO A 199 15.21 -0.79 2.26
C PRO A 199 13.71 -0.87 2.59
N ALA A 200 13.16 -2.06 2.87
CA ALA A 200 11.72 -2.24 3.11
C ALA A 200 11.24 -2.26 4.57
N ILE A 201 11.95 -2.98 5.44
CA ILE A 201 11.61 -3.15 6.85
C ILE A 201 12.90 -3.06 7.65
N SER A 202 12.93 -2.18 8.65
CA SER A 202 14.01 -2.10 9.62
C SER A 202 13.82 -3.17 10.71
N PRO A 203 14.92 -3.75 11.25
CA PRO A 203 14.88 -4.77 12.28
C PRO A 203 14.62 -4.18 13.69
N VAL A 204 13.59 -3.32 13.80
CA VAL A 204 13.13 -2.73 15.05
C VAL A 204 12.01 -3.58 15.66
N VAL A 205 11.90 -3.57 16.99
CA VAL A 205 10.78 -4.23 17.68
C VAL A 205 9.46 -3.57 17.24
N PRO A 206 8.43 -4.32 16.82
CA PRO A 206 7.13 -3.75 16.47
C PRO A 206 6.50 -2.94 17.61
N GLY A 207 5.76 -1.88 17.27
CA GLY A 207 5.13 -0.98 18.26
C GLY A 207 4.87 0.42 17.69
N ASP A 208 4.75 1.42 18.56
CA ASP A 208 4.40 2.81 18.22
C ASP A 208 5.51 3.56 17.46
N HIS A 209 5.56 3.37 16.13
CA HIS A 209 6.56 4.00 15.26
C HIS A 209 5.96 5.08 14.38
N TYR A 210 4.67 5.01 14.06
CA TYR A 210 4.05 5.91 13.06
C TYR A 210 4.19 7.40 13.39
N LYS A 211 4.09 7.79 14.67
CA LYS A 211 4.22 9.19 15.07
C LYS A 211 5.63 9.73 14.78
N ALA A 212 6.66 8.95 15.08
CA ALA A 212 8.05 9.32 14.79
C ALA A 212 8.30 9.38 13.28
N PHE A 213 7.78 8.40 12.53
CA PHE A 213 7.83 8.37 11.07
C PHE A 213 7.17 9.62 10.45
N LEU A 214 5.96 9.99 10.89
CA LEU A 214 5.27 11.18 10.40
C LEU A 214 6.08 12.46 10.69
N ALA A 215 6.66 12.56 11.88
CA ALA A 215 7.51 13.69 12.25
C ALA A 215 8.76 13.80 11.38
N GLU A 216 9.41 12.67 11.06
CA GLU A 216 10.56 12.61 10.14
C GLU A 216 10.15 13.07 8.74
N MET A 217 9.05 12.55 8.19
CA MET A 217 8.55 12.96 6.88
C MET A 217 8.24 14.46 6.83
N VAL A 218 7.57 15.01 7.84
CA VAL A 218 7.26 16.45 7.93
C VAL A 218 8.55 17.27 8.03
N ALA A 219 9.54 16.83 8.80
CA ALA A 219 10.82 17.52 8.90
C ALA A 219 11.56 17.58 7.55
N MET A 220 11.51 16.49 6.76
CA MET A 220 12.09 16.47 5.42
C MET A 220 11.33 17.39 4.45
N ILE A 221 10.00 17.39 4.47
CA ILE A 221 9.16 18.30 3.66
C ILE A 221 9.49 19.76 3.97
N ARG A 222 9.59 20.14 5.24
CA ARG A 222 9.90 21.52 5.66
C ARG A 222 11.24 22.03 5.14
N LYS A 223 12.19 21.13 4.90
CA LYS A 223 13.53 21.46 4.39
C LYS A 223 13.63 21.49 2.86
N GLN A 224 12.58 21.08 2.13
CA GLN A 224 12.58 21.11 0.67
C GLN A 224 12.61 22.54 0.10
N SER A 225 11.93 23.49 0.73
CA SER A 225 11.98 24.90 0.31
C SER A 225 11.55 25.85 1.42
N PRO A 226 11.93 27.14 1.36
CA PRO A 226 11.46 28.15 2.32
C PRO A 226 9.93 28.26 2.41
N LYS A 227 9.21 28.03 1.30
CA LYS A 227 7.74 28.05 1.26
C LYS A 227 7.10 26.93 2.11
N LEU A 228 7.82 25.83 2.30
CA LEU A 228 7.36 24.66 3.05
C LEU A 228 7.82 24.67 4.51
N ALA A 229 8.58 25.67 4.96
CA ALA A 229 9.13 25.71 6.33
C ALA A 229 8.06 25.59 7.43
N ARG A 230 6.83 26.02 7.14
CA ARG A 230 5.66 25.95 8.05
C ARG A 230 4.67 24.84 7.70
N PHE A 231 5.04 23.91 6.81
CA PHE A 231 4.16 22.82 6.42
C PHE A 231 3.72 22.02 7.65
N ASP A 232 2.42 21.78 7.76
CA ASP A 232 1.81 20.94 8.77
C ASP A 232 0.68 20.16 8.09
N PRO A 233 0.65 18.82 8.20
CA PRO A 233 -0.34 18.03 7.47
C PRO A 233 -1.77 18.32 7.92
N SER A 234 -2.00 18.64 9.20
CA SER A 234 -3.34 18.96 9.72
C SER A 234 -3.85 20.29 9.14
N TYR A 235 -2.97 21.28 9.01
CA TYR A 235 -3.31 22.56 8.41
C TYR A 235 -3.43 22.48 6.88
N ALA A 236 -2.53 21.73 6.23
CA ALA A 236 -2.49 21.55 4.79
C ALA A 236 -3.76 20.87 4.26
N ARG A 237 -4.23 19.81 4.95
CA ARG A 237 -5.36 19.01 4.51
C ARG A 237 -6.74 19.68 4.66
N ARG A 238 -6.84 20.73 5.48
CA ARG A 238 -8.10 21.46 5.75
C ARG A 238 -8.69 22.14 4.51
N VAL A 239 -7.84 22.74 3.67
CA VAL A 239 -8.28 23.44 2.44
C VAL A 239 -7.53 22.89 1.25
N LEU A 240 -8.29 22.31 0.33
CA LEU A 240 -7.81 21.70 -0.89
C LEU A 240 -8.42 22.42 -2.08
N PHE A 241 -7.64 22.61 -3.13
CA PHE A 241 -8.06 23.17 -4.41
C PHE A 241 -8.16 22.05 -5.42
N PHE A 242 -9.27 21.97 -6.14
CA PHE A 242 -9.43 21.03 -7.25
C PHE A 242 -8.30 21.18 -8.28
N ASP A 243 -7.75 20.07 -8.77
CA ASP A 243 -6.73 20.05 -9.83
C ASP A 243 -7.26 19.31 -11.06
N ASP A 244 -7.57 18.02 -10.90
CA ASP A 244 -8.03 17.15 -11.98
C ASP A 244 -8.89 15.97 -11.51
N VAL A 245 -9.57 15.33 -12.47
CA VAL A 245 -10.22 14.03 -12.27
C VAL A 245 -9.30 12.94 -12.82
N ASP A 246 -8.97 11.96 -11.98
CA ASP A 246 -8.12 10.83 -12.36
C ASP A 246 -8.90 9.88 -13.29
N LYS A 247 -8.44 9.76 -14.53
CA LYS A 247 -9.12 9.01 -15.60
C LYS A 247 -8.80 7.51 -15.59
N ASP A 248 -7.68 7.11 -14.97
CA ASP A 248 -7.15 5.74 -14.99
C ASP A 248 -7.17 5.06 -13.60
N ALA A 249 -7.74 5.75 -12.62
CA ALA A 249 -7.90 5.40 -11.22
C ALA A 249 -8.47 4.00 -10.93
N THR A 250 -7.97 3.27 -9.92
CA THR A 250 -8.48 1.99 -9.32
C THR A 250 -9.56 2.13 -8.24
N SER A 251 -9.91 3.36 -7.88
CA SER A 251 -10.94 3.74 -6.92
C SER A 251 -11.47 5.14 -7.28
N PRO A 252 -12.65 5.58 -6.81
CA PRO A 252 -13.13 6.95 -7.02
C PRO A 252 -12.17 7.97 -6.37
N LYS A 253 -11.52 8.80 -7.18
CA LYS A 253 -10.56 9.80 -6.70
C LYS A 253 -10.38 10.99 -7.63
N ILE A 254 -9.92 12.08 -7.05
CA ILE A 254 -9.52 13.31 -7.74
C ILE A 254 -8.14 13.77 -7.26
N GLY A 255 -7.44 14.51 -8.13
CA GLY A 255 -6.25 15.26 -7.73
C GLY A 255 -6.65 16.62 -7.17
N THR A 256 -5.96 17.00 -6.09
CA THR A 256 -6.13 18.30 -5.45
C THR A 256 -4.76 18.90 -5.10
N LYS A 257 -4.73 20.18 -4.78
CA LYS A 257 -3.56 20.85 -4.20
C LYS A 257 -3.90 21.47 -2.86
N ASP A 258 -2.97 21.51 -1.93
CA ASP A 258 -3.13 22.31 -0.72
C ASP A 258 -2.69 23.77 -0.94
N ARG A 259 -2.80 24.57 0.11
CA ARG A 259 -2.34 25.97 0.15
C ARG A 259 -0.83 26.16 -0.05
N PHE A 260 -0.02 25.12 0.18
CA PHE A 260 1.41 25.13 -0.09
C PHE A 260 1.73 24.76 -1.54
N GLY A 261 0.70 24.42 -2.33
CA GLY A 261 0.83 23.93 -3.70
C GLY A 261 1.23 22.47 -3.80
N LEU A 262 1.28 21.73 -2.69
CA LEU A 262 1.58 20.30 -2.72
C LEU A 262 0.36 19.53 -3.23
N LYS A 263 0.61 18.49 -4.00
CA LYS A 263 -0.44 17.65 -4.57
C LYS A 263 -0.95 16.64 -3.54
N TRP A 264 -2.24 16.39 -3.59
CA TRP A 264 -2.92 15.37 -2.80
C TRP A 264 -3.84 14.55 -3.70
N LYS A 265 -4.10 13.30 -3.32
CA LYS A 265 -5.25 12.55 -3.81
C LYS A 265 -6.35 12.64 -2.76
N LEU A 266 -7.55 12.94 -3.21
CA LEU A 266 -8.76 12.79 -2.42
C LEU A 266 -9.51 11.57 -2.97
N LYS A 267 -9.69 10.55 -2.12
CA LYS A 267 -10.34 9.28 -2.45
C LYS A 267 -11.62 9.08 -1.64
N TRP A 268 -12.55 8.33 -2.21
CA TRP A 268 -13.77 7.84 -1.56
C TRP A 268 -13.95 6.33 -1.77
N GLY A 269 -14.94 5.76 -1.08
CA GLY A 269 -15.34 4.36 -1.20
C GLY A 269 -14.80 3.47 -0.08
N ASP A 270 -14.84 2.18 -0.34
CA ASP A 270 -14.61 1.10 0.63
C ASP A 270 -13.18 0.99 1.19
N GLU A 271 -12.25 1.81 0.68
CA GLU A 271 -10.84 1.83 1.10
C GLU A 271 -10.50 3.03 2.01
N VAL A 272 -11.46 3.93 2.30
CA VAL A 272 -11.21 5.18 3.06
C VAL A 272 -10.56 4.90 4.43
N HIS A 273 -11.08 3.92 5.15
CA HIS A 273 -10.64 3.61 6.51
C HIS A 273 -9.46 2.66 6.56
N THR A 274 -9.52 1.60 5.75
CA THR A 274 -8.53 0.53 5.73
C THR A 274 -7.16 1.06 5.30
N ASP A 275 -7.10 1.94 4.32
CA ASP A 275 -5.83 2.47 3.80
C ASP A 275 -5.08 3.28 4.86
N VAL A 276 -5.82 4.02 5.70
CA VAL A 276 -5.29 4.82 6.81
C VAL A 276 -4.77 3.93 7.95
N ALA A 277 -5.52 2.89 8.32
CA ALA A 277 -5.13 1.93 9.35
C ALA A 277 -3.93 1.07 8.93
N MET A 278 -3.94 0.54 7.71
CA MET A 278 -2.88 -0.37 7.26
C MET A 278 -1.55 0.32 7.00
N THR A 279 -1.55 1.58 6.57
CA THR A 279 -0.32 2.39 6.51
C THR A 279 0.33 2.51 7.90
N ARG A 280 -0.46 2.76 8.95
CA ARG A 280 0.04 2.82 10.34
C ARG A 280 0.58 1.46 10.80
N LEU A 281 -0.21 0.40 10.58
CA LEU A 281 0.17 -0.96 10.94
C LEU A 281 1.48 -1.40 10.25
N TYR A 282 1.66 -1.07 8.97
CA TYR A 282 2.90 -1.40 8.25
C TYR A 282 4.13 -0.72 8.85
N ILE A 283 4.03 0.57 9.18
CA ILE A 283 5.11 1.32 9.84
C ILE A 283 5.38 0.77 11.24
N ASP A 284 4.33 0.43 12.00
CA ASP A 284 4.45 -0.13 13.34
C ASP A 284 5.03 -1.55 13.34
N LEU A 285 4.97 -2.26 12.21
CA LEU A 285 5.69 -3.51 11.97
C LEU A 285 7.15 -3.29 11.52
N GLY A 286 7.65 -2.06 11.50
CA GLY A 286 9.02 -1.72 11.12
C GLY A 286 9.20 -1.30 9.67
N GLY A 287 8.11 -1.05 8.93
CA GLY A 287 8.19 -0.49 7.58
C GLY A 287 9.01 0.80 7.54
N THR A 288 9.94 0.90 6.60
CA THR A 288 10.87 2.04 6.49
C THR A 288 10.24 3.28 5.87
N CYS A 289 9.16 3.10 5.10
CA CYS A 289 8.47 4.17 4.39
C CYS A 289 7.01 3.79 4.12
N SER A 290 6.16 4.79 3.86
CA SER A 290 4.82 4.63 3.30
C SER A 290 4.34 5.97 2.74
N ASP A 291 3.36 5.95 1.85
CA ASP A 291 2.63 7.16 1.46
C ASP A 291 1.88 7.71 2.70
N LEU A 292 1.87 9.04 2.90
CA LEU A 292 1.14 9.64 4.03
C LEU A 292 -0.37 9.67 3.74
N LYS A 293 -1.15 9.00 4.58
CA LYS A 293 -2.60 8.83 4.42
C LYS A 293 -3.38 9.26 5.66
N PHE A 294 -4.45 10.01 5.42
CA PHE A 294 -5.25 10.64 6.45
C PHE A 294 -6.73 10.45 6.17
N TYR A 295 -7.49 10.11 7.20
CA TYR A 295 -8.93 10.25 7.19
C TYR A 295 -9.32 11.73 7.32
N SER A 296 -10.40 12.12 6.65
CA SER A 296 -11.08 13.39 6.84
C SER A 296 -12.56 13.09 7.06
N GLY A 297 -13.05 13.38 8.27
CA GLY A 297 -14.45 13.21 8.63
C GLY A 297 -15.36 14.34 8.14
N PRO A 298 -16.61 14.38 8.64
CA PRO A 298 -17.64 15.32 8.17
C PRO A 298 -17.19 16.78 8.22
N GLY A 299 -17.00 17.39 7.05
CA GLY A 299 -16.65 18.80 6.91
C GLY A 299 -15.24 19.20 7.39
N GLU A 300 -14.38 18.24 7.76
CA GLU A 300 -13.02 18.54 8.22
C GLU A 300 -12.14 19.12 7.12
N SER A 301 -12.37 18.69 5.87
CA SER A 301 -11.69 19.19 4.68
C SER A 301 -12.67 19.88 3.73
N ILE A 302 -12.22 21.00 3.16
CA ILE A 302 -12.96 21.81 2.21
C ILE A 302 -12.28 21.69 0.84
N LEU A 303 -13.05 21.27 -0.17
CA LEU A 303 -12.62 21.28 -1.56
C LEU A 303 -13.13 22.56 -2.24
N ILE A 304 -12.22 23.48 -2.56
CA ILE A 304 -12.48 24.66 -3.37
C ILE A 304 -12.43 24.26 -4.85
N LEU A 305 -13.51 24.54 -5.57
CA LEU A 305 -13.64 24.28 -6.99
C LEU A 305 -12.90 25.37 -7.81
N ASP A 306 -12.86 25.21 -9.14
CA ASP A 306 -12.12 26.13 -9.99
C ASP A 306 -12.63 27.58 -9.89
N PRO A 307 -11.72 28.56 -9.88
CA PRO A 307 -12.10 29.95 -9.70
C PRO A 307 -12.96 30.43 -10.88
N PRO A 308 -13.86 31.41 -10.68
CA PRO A 308 -14.75 31.90 -11.74
C PRO A 308 -14.00 32.42 -12.98
N SER A 309 -12.76 32.86 -12.80
CA SER A 309 -11.88 33.36 -13.86
C SER A 309 -11.24 32.28 -14.74
N LYS A 310 -11.27 31.00 -14.35
CA LYS A 310 -10.63 29.91 -15.11
C LYS A 310 -11.50 29.51 -16.30
N ALA A 311 -11.23 30.11 -17.46
CA ALA A 311 -11.86 29.71 -18.72
C ALA A 311 -11.15 28.48 -19.32
N SER A 312 -11.53 27.27 -18.87
CA SER A 312 -11.08 26.01 -19.47
C SER A 312 -12.27 25.06 -19.64
N PRO A 313 -12.37 24.30 -20.76
CA PRO A 313 -13.42 23.29 -20.91
C PRO A 313 -13.31 22.16 -19.88
N ASP A 314 -12.12 21.96 -19.31
CA ASP A 314 -11.89 20.98 -18.25
C ASP A 314 -12.15 21.53 -16.85
N ALA A 315 -12.42 22.83 -16.71
CA ALA A 315 -12.70 23.45 -15.42
C ALA A 315 -13.93 22.82 -14.76
N VAL A 316 -13.91 22.79 -13.43
CA VAL A 316 -15.03 22.35 -12.61
C VAL A 316 -15.39 23.51 -11.70
N HIS A 317 -16.43 24.25 -12.05
CA HIS A 317 -16.90 25.41 -11.31
C HIS A 317 -17.99 25.05 -10.30
N ALA A 318 -18.71 23.94 -10.51
CA ALA A 318 -19.80 23.52 -9.66
C ALA A 318 -19.78 22.01 -9.38
N PHE A 319 -20.37 21.60 -8.25
CA PHE A 319 -20.36 20.21 -7.82
C PHE A 319 -21.07 19.26 -8.81
N HIS A 320 -22.17 19.67 -9.43
CA HIS A 320 -22.84 18.82 -10.43
C HIS A 320 -21.95 18.49 -11.63
N GLU A 321 -21.00 19.37 -11.99
CA GLU A 321 -20.02 19.11 -13.05
C GLU A 321 -19.01 18.04 -12.59
N LEU A 322 -18.54 18.15 -11.34
CA LEU A 322 -17.67 17.14 -10.72
C LEU A 322 -18.36 15.77 -10.63
N SER A 323 -19.57 15.75 -10.08
CA SER A 323 -20.37 14.53 -9.92
C SER A 323 -20.61 13.86 -11.27
N SER A 324 -20.94 14.64 -12.31
CA SER A 324 -21.12 14.12 -13.68
C SER A 324 -19.84 13.47 -14.22
N LYS A 325 -18.66 14.09 -14.00
CA LYS A 325 -17.37 13.51 -14.42
C LYS A 325 -17.05 12.21 -13.69
N LEU A 326 -17.33 12.14 -12.39
CA LEU A 326 -17.10 10.94 -11.57
C LEU A 326 -18.08 9.81 -11.92
N LEU A 327 -19.35 10.14 -12.19
CA LEU A 327 -20.37 9.20 -12.66
C LEU A 327 -20.07 8.66 -14.06
N ALA A 328 -19.44 9.46 -14.92
CA ALA A 328 -18.98 9.00 -16.24
C ALA A 328 -17.70 8.14 -16.18
N SER A 329 -17.04 8.04 -15.02
CA SER A 329 -15.85 7.20 -14.85
C SER A 329 -16.19 5.70 -14.89
N ARG A 330 -15.16 4.85 -14.98
CA ARG A 330 -15.33 3.38 -14.98
C ARG A 330 -16.00 2.81 -13.72
N PHE A 331 -16.08 3.59 -12.65
CA PHE A 331 -16.71 3.20 -11.38
C PHE A 331 -18.19 3.58 -11.29
N GLN A 332 -18.64 4.49 -12.17
CA GLN A 332 -19.99 5.05 -12.11
C GLN A 332 -20.30 5.69 -10.75
N PHE A 333 -19.31 6.38 -10.17
CA PHE A 333 -19.35 6.80 -8.78
C PHE A 333 -20.39 7.90 -8.50
N HIS A 334 -21.34 7.60 -7.62
CA HIS A 334 -22.36 8.54 -7.15
C HIS A 334 -21.84 9.49 -6.05
N ALA A 335 -21.04 10.50 -6.45
CA ALA A 335 -20.43 11.47 -5.54
C ALA A 335 -21.43 12.23 -4.64
N ASP A 336 -22.68 12.42 -5.08
CA ASP A 336 -23.74 13.08 -4.31
C ASP A 336 -24.00 12.43 -2.94
N ARG A 337 -23.73 11.12 -2.79
CA ARG A 337 -23.90 10.39 -1.53
C ARG A 337 -22.95 10.85 -0.42
N TYR A 338 -21.78 11.34 -0.82
CA TYR A 338 -20.72 11.79 0.06
C TYR A 338 -20.81 13.28 0.37
N LEU A 339 -21.74 14.00 -0.25
CA LEU A 339 -21.95 15.43 0.04
C LEU A 339 -22.52 15.61 1.45
N LEU A 340 -21.99 16.57 2.21
CA LEU A 340 -22.58 16.93 3.50
C LEU A 340 -23.97 17.56 3.30
N ALA A 341 -24.94 17.20 4.14
CA ALA A 341 -26.36 17.46 3.88
C ALA A 341 -26.79 18.94 3.96
N ALA A 342 -26.06 19.79 4.69
CA ALA A 342 -26.36 21.21 4.78
C ALA A 342 -25.11 22.03 5.19
N PRO A 343 -24.93 23.25 4.63
CA PRO A 343 -25.72 23.85 3.56
C PRO A 343 -25.41 23.22 2.19
N VAL A 344 -26.41 23.18 1.29
CA VAL A 344 -26.24 22.77 -0.12
C VAL A 344 -26.87 23.83 -1.01
N LEU A 345 -26.03 24.52 -1.78
CA LEU A 345 -26.44 25.53 -2.74
C LEU A 345 -26.88 24.86 -4.03
N LYS A 346 -28.02 25.30 -4.58
CA LYS A 346 -28.58 24.79 -5.83
C LYS A 346 -28.87 25.92 -6.81
N ASP A 347 -28.77 25.63 -8.10
CA ASP A 347 -29.22 26.54 -9.13
C ASP A 347 -30.75 26.49 -9.31
N LYS A 348 -31.27 27.27 -10.27
CA LYS A 348 -32.72 27.32 -10.57
C LYS A 348 -33.29 25.99 -11.07
N GLN A 349 -32.45 25.10 -11.56
CA GLN A 349 -32.80 23.77 -12.05
C GLN A 349 -32.65 22.70 -10.96
N GLY A 350 -32.28 23.09 -9.73
CA GLY A 350 -32.08 22.17 -8.60
C GLY A 350 -30.75 21.42 -8.63
N ARG A 351 -29.84 21.75 -9.57
CA ARG A 351 -28.49 21.16 -9.63
C ARG A 351 -27.62 21.72 -8.53
N VAL A 352 -26.81 20.87 -7.91
CA VAL A 352 -25.94 21.26 -6.80
C VAL A 352 -24.75 22.08 -7.33
N LEU A 353 -24.55 23.25 -6.72
CA LEU A 353 -23.43 24.16 -7.00
C LEU A 353 -22.25 23.88 -6.06
N GLY A 354 -22.52 23.72 -4.78
CA GLY A 354 -21.55 23.42 -3.73
C GLY A 354 -22.20 23.45 -2.37
N THR A 355 -21.42 23.32 -1.30
CA THR A 355 -21.88 23.50 0.08
C THR A 355 -21.71 24.93 0.59
N GLY A 356 -21.02 25.78 -0.18
CA GLY A 356 -20.88 27.21 0.10
C GLY A 356 -20.14 27.94 -1.02
N VAL A 357 -19.91 29.24 -0.81
CA VAL A 357 -19.14 30.11 -1.71
C VAL A 357 -18.00 30.73 -0.93
N VAL A 358 -16.83 30.83 -1.53
CA VAL A 358 -15.70 31.57 -0.98
C VAL A 358 -16.04 33.06 -0.99
N ASP A 359 -16.22 33.64 0.20
CA ASP A 359 -16.36 35.08 0.41
C ASP A 359 -15.04 35.70 0.89
N GLN A 360 -15.03 37.03 1.05
CA GLN A 360 -13.85 37.75 1.54
C GLN A 360 -13.43 37.27 2.94
N ALA A 361 -14.39 37.01 3.83
CA ALA A 361 -14.10 36.58 5.20
C ALA A 361 -13.42 35.19 5.24
N MET A 362 -13.85 34.26 4.38
CA MET A 362 -13.20 32.96 4.21
C MET A 362 -11.83 33.10 3.55
N ALA A 363 -11.71 33.96 2.53
CA ALA A 363 -10.43 34.22 1.88
C ALA A 363 -9.40 34.75 2.90
N ASP A 364 -9.79 35.70 3.75
CA ASP A 364 -8.92 36.24 4.80
C ASP A 364 -8.59 35.19 5.87
N ARG A 365 -9.61 34.49 6.39
CA ARG A 365 -9.46 33.48 7.46
C ARG A 365 -8.57 32.32 7.04
N GLU A 366 -8.74 31.81 5.82
CA GLU A 366 -8.03 30.63 5.33
C GLU A 366 -6.79 31.00 4.48
N SER A 367 -6.53 32.31 4.30
CA SER A 367 -5.44 32.86 3.47
C SER A 367 -5.49 32.39 2.01
N LEU A 368 -6.65 32.52 1.39
CA LEU A 368 -6.89 32.13 0.00
C LEU A 368 -6.48 33.24 -0.97
N ASP A 369 -6.01 32.85 -2.15
CA ASP A 369 -5.77 33.77 -3.27
C ASP A 369 -7.11 34.44 -3.67
N PRO A 370 -7.19 35.79 -3.76
CA PRO A 370 -8.42 36.52 -4.09
C PRO A 370 -9.12 36.05 -5.36
N LYS A 371 -8.43 35.41 -6.31
CA LYS A 371 -9.06 34.84 -7.51
C LYS A 371 -10.13 33.79 -7.21
N TYR A 372 -10.09 33.17 -6.02
CA TYR A 372 -11.08 32.19 -5.59
C TYR A 372 -12.32 32.81 -4.97
N ILE A 373 -12.37 34.13 -4.74
CA ILE A 373 -13.59 34.79 -4.27
C ILE A 373 -14.69 34.56 -5.31
N GLY A 374 -15.85 34.07 -4.84
CA GLY A 374 -16.97 33.65 -5.69
C GLY A 374 -16.91 32.21 -6.18
N ALA A 375 -15.81 31.47 -5.95
CA ALA A 375 -15.74 30.04 -6.24
C ALA A 375 -16.65 29.25 -5.29
N TYR A 376 -17.31 28.21 -5.79
CA TYR A 376 -18.00 27.26 -4.92
C TYR A 376 -16.99 26.37 -4.20
N PHE A 377 -17.31 26.00 -2.97
CA PHE A 377 -16.60 24.94 -2.26
C PHE A 377 -17.54 23.82 -1.84
N VAL A 378 -16.97 22.66 -1.58
CA VAL A 378 -17.67 21.43 -1.25
C VAL A 378 -17.07 20.82 0.02
N THR A 379 -17.94 20.41 0.94
CA THR A 379 -17.59 19.58 2.09
C THR A 379 -18.22 18.21 1.97
N PHE A 380 -17.50 17.19 2.46
CA PHE A 380 -17.90 15.80 2.37
C PHE A 380 -18.25 15.24 3.75
N LYS A 381 -19.07 14.18 3.76
CA LYS A 381 -19.30 13.33 4.94
C LYS A 381 -18.00 12.64 5.36
N GLU A 382 -17.23 12.17 4.38
CA GLU A 382 -15.88 11.69 4.60
C GLU A 382 -15.08 11.62 3.31
N CYS A 383 -13.76 11.52 3.46
CA CYS A 383 -12.84 11.09 2.42
C CYS A 383 -11.50 10.65 3.01
N GLN A 384 -10.67 10.04 2.15
CA GLN A 384 -9.26 9.74 2.44
C GLN A 384 -8.36 10.68 1.64
N LEU A 385 -7.37 11.26 2.31
CA LEU A 385 -6.39 12.18 1.73
C LEU A 385 -5.00 11.54 1.70
N SER A 386 -4.40 11.43 0.51
CA SER A 386 -3.02 10.94 0.34
C SER A 386 -2.14 12.07 -0.14
N LEU A 387 -1.07 12.38 0.60
CA LEU A 387 -0.12 13.41 0.17
C LEU A 387 0.85 12.84 -0.87
N TYR A 388 1.04 13.54 -1.99
CA TYR A 388 2.22 13.36 -2.83
C TYR A 388 3.41 14.04 -2.16
N ASN A 389 4.09 13.29 -1.30
CA ASN A 389 5.14 13.83 -0.44
C ASN A 389 6.33 14.33 -1.29
N PRO A 390 6.65 15.64 -1.29
CA PRO A 390 7.77 16.17 -2.08
C PRO A 390 9.14 15.69 -1.58
N ALA A 391 9.23 15.16 -0.36
CA ALA A 391 10.44 14.56 0.18
C ALA A 391 10.64 13.08 -0.26
N ILE A 392 9.75 12.55 -1.11
CA ILE A 392 9.84 11.19 -1.66
C ILE A 392 9.90 11.30 -3.19
N ARG A 393 11.02 10.87 -3.79
CA ARG A 393 11.10 10.61 -5.23
C ARG A 393 10.65 9.18 -5.49
N ARG A 394 9.35 9.00 -5.70
CA ARG A 394 8.73 7.72 -6.05
C ARG A 394 9.14 7.30 -7.46
N LEU A 395 9.49 6.03 -7.60
CA LEU A 395 9.76 5.35 -8.86
C LEU A 395 8.65 4.32 -9.13
N GLY A 396 8.91 3.29 -9.93
CA GLY A 396 7.96 2.22 -10.26
C GLY A 396 7.82 1.15 -9.17
N GLY A 397 7.36 -0.02 -9.60
CA GLY A 397 7.19 -1.20 -8.74
C GLY A 397 8.50 -1.71 -8.14
N SER A 398 8.44 -2.33 -6.96
CA SER A 398 9.55 -3.12 -6.41
C SER A 398 9.53 -4.55 -6.99
N PRO A 399 10.67 -5.12 -7.40
CA PRO A 399 10.72 -6.46 -7.97
C PRO A 399 10.55 -7.52 -6.88
N LEU A 400 9.32 -7.97 -6.63
CA LEU A 400 9.02 -9.01 -5.64
C LEU A 400 9.26 -10.44 -6.15
N SER A 401 9.60 -10.58 -7.44
CA SER A 401 9.83 -11.88 -8.09
C SER A 401 11.23 -12.03 -8.71
N ARG A 402 12.09 -11.02 -8.58
CA ARG A 402 13.42 -10.94 -9.23
C ARG A 402 14.43 -10.22 -8.32
N LEU A 403 15.69 -10.15 -8.77
CA LEU A 403 16.73 -9.31 -8.19
C LEU A 403 16.91 -9.50 -6.67
N GLY A 404 17.12 -10.75 -6.25
CA GLY A 404 17.33 -11.11 -4.86
C GLY A 404 16.06 -11.31 -4.02
N ALA A 405 14.87 -11.13 -4.61
CA ALA A 405 13.62 -11.18 -3.83
C ALA A 405 13.27 -12.58 -3.30
N VAL A 406 13.72 -13.66 -3.94
CA VAL A 406 13.47 -15.03 -3.45
C VAL A 406 14.43 -15.42 -2.33
N GLU A 407 15.52 -14.68 -2.18
CA GLU A 407 16.51 -14.79 -1.11
C GLU A 407 16.28 -13.75 0.01
N ASP A 408 15.44 -12.74 -0.22
CA ASP A 408 15.12 -11.69 0.76
C ASP A 408 14.00 -12.12 1.72
N ARG A 409 14.35 -12.23 3.01
CA ARG A 409 13.42 -12.51 4.10
C ARG A 409 12.22 -11.56 4.14
N VAL A 410 12.41 -10.27 3.85
CA VAL A 410 11.31 -9.30 3.94
C VAL A 410 10.29 -9.56 2.83
N ALA A 411 10.75 -9.74 1.59
CA ALA A 411 9.89 -10.10 0.47
C ALA A 411 9.18 -11.45 0.70
N ARG A 412 9.91 -12.49 1.15
CA ARG A 412 9.36 -13.82 1.46
C ARG A 412 8.34 -13.80 2.59
N GLY A 413 8.69 -13.20 3.72
CA GLY A 413 7.86 -13.09 4.92
C GLY A 413 6.63 -12.20 4.74
N SER A 414 6.64 -11.28 3.75
CA SER A 414 5.48 -10.43 3.43
C SER A 414 4.21 -11.22 3.06
N LEU A 415 4.35 -12.50 2.69
CA LEU A 415 3.24 -13.45 2.55
C LEU A 415 2.35 -13.45 3.80
N ILE A 416 2.95 -13.58 4.99
CA ILE A 416 2.22 -13.71 6.26
C ILE A 416 1.50 -12.42 6.60
N PHE A 417 2.15 -11.27 6.43
CA PHE A 417 1.52 -9.96 6.65
C PHE A 417 0.29 -9.78 5.75
N ASN A 418 0.44 -10.04 4.45
CA ASN A 418 -0.65 -9.84 3.50
C ASN A 418 -1.80 -10.85 3.71
N CYS A 419 -1.50 -12.11 4.03
CA CYS A 419 -2.53 -13.08 4.41
C CYS A 419 -3.26 -12.67 5.69
N TRP A 420 -2.53 -12.19 6.70
CA TRP A 420 -3.10 -11.78 7.99
C TRP A 420 -4.13 -10.66 7.84
N ILE A 421 -3.87 -9.65 7.01
CA ILE A 421 -4.83 -8.55 6.76
C ILE A 421 -5.78 -8.83 5.59
N LYS A 422 -5.63 -9.98 4.91
CA LYS A 422 -6.36 -10.39 3.70
C LYS A 422 -6.21 -9.38 2.55
N HIS A 423 -4.97 -9.01 2.25
CA HIS A 423 -4.64 -8.09 1.16
C HIS A 423 -4.67 -8.79 -0.19
N LYS A 424 -5.72 -8.54 -0.97
CA LYS A 424 -5.98 -9.24 -2.24
C LYS A 424 -5.30 -8.62 -3.47
N ASP A 425 -4.77 -7.39 -3.39
CA ASP A 425 -4.18 -6.67 -4.53
C ASP A 425 -2.66 -6.46 -4.39
N MET A 426 -1.93 -7.45 -3.88
CA MET A 426 -0.47 -7.36 -3.78
C MET A 426 0.22 -7.70 -5.11
N LYS A 427 0.54 -6.67 -5.89
CA LYS A 427 1.35 -6.71 -7.13
C LYS A 427 2.63 -5.90 -6.96
N ASP A 428 3.62 -6.10 -7.84
CA ASP A 428 4.85 -5.29 -7.86
C ASP A 428 4.53 -3.80 -7.88
N ASP A 429 3.53 -3.34 -8.64
CA ASP A 429 3.12 -1.91 -8.66
C ASP A 429 2.53 -1.41 -7.33
N ASN A 430 2.03 -2.31 -6.47
CA ASN A 430 1.59 -1.96 -5.12
C ASN A 430 2.72 -2.07 -4.10
N SER A 431 3.94 -2.40 -4.52
CA SER A 431 5.17 -2.17 -3.75
C SER A 431 6.03 -1.13 -4.47
N ARG A 432 6.56 -0.12 -3.81
CA ARG A 432 7.27 0.98 -4.48
C ARG A 432 8.73 0.99 -4.12
N VAL A 433 9.54 1.45 -5.06
CA VAL A 433 10.89 1.92 -4.81
C VAL A 433 10.87 3.45 -4.79
N ALA A 434 11.63 4.06 -3.89
CA ALA A 434 11.81 5.49 -3.86
C ALA A 434 13.18 5.89 -3.31
N TYR A 435 13.56 7.14 -3.58
CA TYR A 435 14.59 7.83 -2.81
C TYR A 435 13.94 8.84 -1.86
N LEU A 436 14.38 8.85 -0.60
CA LEU A 436 14.02 9.88 0.36
C LEU A 436 15.02 11.03 0.30
N PHE A 437 14.51 12.24 0.51
CA PHE A 437 15.34 13.42 0.66
C PHE A 437 16.15 13.35 1.95
N ASN A 438 17.47 13.52 1.84
CA ASN A 438 18.36 13.63 2.97
C ASN A 438 18.65 15.10 3.26
N PRO A 439 18.15 15.65 4.38
CA PRO A 439 18.32 17.07 4.63
C PRO A 439 19.73 17.49 5.04
N SER A 440 20.63 16.52 5.28
CA SER A 440 22.05 16.79 5.59
C SER A 440 22.87 17.00 4.31
N THR A 441 22.52 16.31 3.23
CA THR A 441 23.20 16.41 1.92
C THR A 441 22.45 17.33 0.95
N GLY A 442 21.15 17.52 1.13
CA GLY A 442 20.29 18.23 0.18
C GLY A 442 19.94 17.38 -1.05
N GLU A 443 20.20 16.08 -1.01
CA GLU A 443 20.02 15.16 -2.13
C GLU A 443 18.95 14.09 -1.82
N PHE A 444 18.49 13.40 -2.86
CA PHE A 444 17.62 12.22 -2.72
C PHE A 444 18.49 10.97 -2.80
N ASP A 445 18.95 10.47 -1.64
CA ASP A 445 20.01 9.45 -1.59
C ASP A 445 19.67 8.19 -0.79
N ARG A 446 18.65 8.23 0.07
CA ARG A 446 18.23 7.08 0.87
C ARG A 446 17.23 6.24 0.10
N HIS A 447 17.71 5.11 -0.42
CA HIS A 447 16.87 4.09 -1.06
C HIS A 447 15.92 3.46 -0.04
N VAL A 448 14.63 3.45 -0.39
CA VAL A 448 13.58 2.72 0.36
C VAL A 448 12.71 1.93 -0.59
N GLU A 449 12.18 0.84 -0.06
CA GLU A 449 11.14 0.03 -0.68
C GLU A 449 9.95 -0.02 0.29
N TYR A 450 8.71 -0.10 -0.19
CA TYR A 450 7.57 -0.17 0.74
C TYR A 450 6.31 -0.68 0.07
N GLN A 451 5.42 -1.30 0.85
CA GLN A 451 4.07 -1.59 0.38
C GLN A 451 3.24 -0.30 0.37
N SER A 452 2.60 -0.05 -0.76
CA SER A 452 1.72 1.09 -1.02
C SER A 452 0.30 0.60 -1.33
N ASP A 453 -0.66 1.52 -1.35
CA ASP A 453 -2.08 1.22 -1.63
C ASP A 453 -2.66 0.04 -0.82
N LEU A 454 -2.39 0.02 0.48
CA LEU A 454 -2.82 -1.01 1.45
C LEU A 454 -4.33 -0.95 1.79
N GLY A 455 -5.15 -0.24 1.01
CA GLY A 455 -6.58 -0.07 1.28
C GLY A 455 -7.40 -1.32 1.00
N ASN A 456 -6.95 -2.19 0.11
CA ASN A 456 -7.77 -3.31 -0.39
C ASN A 456 -7.73 -4.56 0.50
N VAL A 457 -8.11 -4.41 1.76
CA VAL A 457 -7.95 -5.37 2.87
C VAL A 457 -9.22 -5.47 3.73
N LEU A 458 -9.20 -6.32 4.77
CA LEU A 458 -10.22 -6.38 5.83
C LEU A 458 -11.67 -6.52 5.34
N GLY A 459 -11.89 -7.27 4.26
CA GLY A 459 -13.22 -7.45 3.67
C GLY A 459 -13.39 -8.76 2.90
N SER A 460 -14.36 -8.78 1.99
CA SER A 460 -14.60 -9.92 1.10
C SER A 460 -13.65 -9.88 -0.11
N TRP A 461 -13.83 -10.80 -1.05
CA TRP A 461 -13.17 -10.70 -2.34
C TRP A 461 -13.67 -9.51 -3.17
N LYS A 462 -14.89 -8.98 -2.94
CA LYS A 462 -15.49 -7.87 -3.73
C LYS A 462 -15.25 -6.47 -3.15
N SER A 463 -15.14 -6.36 -1.83
CA SER A 463 -15.09 -5.10 -1.09
C SER A 463 -13.84 -5.04 -0.21
N ALA A 464 -13.36 -3.84 0.06
CA ALA A 464 -12.46 -3.55 1.16
C ALA A 464 -13.27 -3.15 2.40
N GLY A 465 -12.70 -3.28 3.60
CA GLY A 465 -13.32 -2.76 4.83
C GLY A 465 -14.65 -3.40 5.26
N GLU A 466 -15.17 -4.40 4.54
CA GLU A 466 -16.40 -5.12 4.89
C GLU A 466 -16.14 -6.10 6.04
N LEU A 467 -16.09 -5.57 7.26
CA LEU A 467 -15.69 -6.32 8.43
C LEU A 467 -16.55 -7.58 8.65
N ASN A 468 -17.85 -7.55 8.35
CA ASN A 468 -18.74 -8.71 8.47
C ASN A 468 -18.32 -9.92 7.61
N SER A 469 -17.61 -9.69 6.50
CA SER A 469 -17.09 -10.75 5.62
C SER A 469 -15.59 -11.03 5.83
N PHE A 470 -14.93 -10.28 6.72
CA PHE A 470 -13.57 -10.54 7.17
C PHE A 470 -13.57 -11.64 8.23
N GLN A 471 -13.03 -12.81 7.88
CA GLN A 471 -13.05 -13.99 8.75
C GLN A 471 -12.08 -13.84 9.92
N THR A 472 -12.48 -14.37 11.08
CA THR A 472 -11.66 -14.43 12.30
C THR A 472 -10.58 -15.50 12.23
N SER A 473 -10.77 -16.48 11.35
CA SER A 473 -9.86 -17.58 11.09
C SER A 473 -9.31 -17.47 9.68
N PHE A 474 -8.05 -17.86 9.50
CA PHE A 474 -7.41 -17.90 8.19
C PHE A 474 -6.31 -18.93 8.06
N VAL A 475 -5.88 -19.56 9.15
CA VAL A 475 -4.87 -20.60 9.10
C VAL A 475 -5.54 -21.97 9.07
N THR A 476 -5.17 -22.80 8.12
CA THR A 476 -5.52 -24.22 8.08
C THR A 476 -4.24 -25.05 8.13
N TRP A 477 -4.23 -26.13 8.88
CA TRP A 477 -3.08 -27.04 8.96
C TRP A 477 -3.34 -28.30 8.16
N GLN A 478 -2.34 -28.71 7.40
CA GLN A 478 -2.30 -30.00 6.72
C GLN A 478 -1.04 -30.76 7.14
N ALA A 479 -0.89 -32.01 6.69
CA ALA A 479 0.21 -32.88 7.10
C ALA A 479 1.60 -32.49 6.54
N THR A 480 1.70 -31.47 5.69
CA THR A 480 2.99 -31.03 5.12
C THR A 480 3.07 -29.52 4.97
N THR A 481 1.97 -28.81 5.17
CA THR A 481 1.88 -27.38 4.90
C THR A 481 1.02 -26.66 5.93
N ILE A 482 1.36 -25.39 6.15
CA ILE A 482 0.52 -24.42 6.83
C ILE A 482 -0.11 -23.55 5.74
N ASN A 483 -1.42 -23.55 5.71
CA ASN A 483 -2.24 -22.98 4.65
C ASN A 483 -2.92 -21.69 5.13
N PHE A 484 -3.03 -20.71 4.24
CA PHE A 484 -3.63 -19.40 4.52
C PHE A 484 -4.78 -19.13 3.56
N GLU A 485 -5.94 -18.79 4.14
CA GLU A 485 -7.13 -18.39 3.39
C GLU A 485 -6.97 -16.95 2.89
N MET A 486 -6.63 -16.82 1.61
CA MET A 486 -6.63 -15.55 0.88
C MET A 486 -6.81 -15.82 -0.62
N HIS A 487 -7.51 -14.92 -1.32
CA HIS A 487 -7.63 -14.94 -2.78
C HIS A 487 -6.84 -13.79 -3.38
N PRO A 488 -5.52 -13.91 -3.52
CA PRO A 488 -4.73 -12.86 -4.13
C PRO A 488 -5.00 -12.79 -5.63
N LEU A 489 -5.01 -11.58 -6.18
CA LEU A 489 -5.04 -11.36 -7.63
C LEU A 489 -3.69 -11.72 -8.29
N TYR A 490 -2.60 -11.66 -7.52
CA TYR A 490 -1.22 -11.84 -7.97
C TYR A 490 -0.40 -12.56 -6.88
N ILE A 491 0.52 -13.46 -7.28
CA ILE A 491 1.39 -14.21 -6.35
C ILE A 491 2.85 -13.97 -6.74
N PRO A 492 3.61 -13.19 -5.95
CA PRO A 492 5.04 -13.02 -6.14
C PRO A 492 5.83 -14.32 -5.98
N ARG A 493 6.93 -14.48 -6.73
CA ARG A 493 7.82 -15.65 -6.56
C ARG A 493 8.44 -15.72 -5.17
N SER A 494 8.74 -14.57 -4.54
CA SER A 494 9.24 -14.54 -3.16
C SER A 494 8.30 -15.24 -2.17
N TRP A 495 6.98 -15.16 -2.37
CA TRP A 495 6.03 -15.87 -1.52
C TRP A 495 6.11 -17.38 -1.68
N THR A 496 6.32 -17.87 -2.91
CA THR A 496 6.51 -19.31 -3.17
C THR A 496 7.83 -19.85 -2.60
N ALA A 497 8.79 -18.96 -2.36
CA ALA A 497 10.02 -19.30 -1.68
C ALA A 497 9.88 -19.28 -0.15
N CYS A 498 8.83 -18.70 0.44
CA CYS A 498 8.76 -18.47 1.89
C CYS A 498 8.98 -19.75 2.72
N THR A 499 10.07 -19.80 3.50
CA THR A 499 10.35 -20.93 4.39
C THR A 499 9.54 -20.81 5.68
N TRP A 500 9.51 -21.87 6.48
CA TRP A 500 8.92 -21.82 7.81
C TRP A 500 9.59 -20.75 8.70
N ALA A 501 10.91 -20.57 8.58
CA ALA A 501 11.64 -19.59 9.38
C ALA A 501 11.33 -18.14 8.96
N ASP A 502 11.18 -17.87 7.66
CA ASP A 502 10.75 -16.56 7.16
C ASP A 502 9.31 -16.22 7.58
N ALA A 503 8.41 -17.22 7.49
CA ALA A 503 7.03 -17.08 7.93
C ALA A 503 6.94 -16.83 9.44
N ARG A 504 7.70 -17.59 10.23
CA ARG A 504 7.80 -17.41 11.68
C ARG A 504 8.35 -16.04 12.06
N TRP A 505 9.35 -15.54 11.33
CA TRP A 505 9.91 -14.20 11.58
C TRP A 505 8.83 -13.11 11.47
N MET A 506 8.02 -13.12 10.39
CA MET A 506 6.92 -12.17 10.25
C MET A 506 5.80 -12.43 11.27
N ALA A 507 5.50 -13.70 11.56
CA ALA A 507 4.50 -14.06 12.58
C ALA A 507 4.91 -13.55 13.98
N LEU A 508 6.20 -13.62 14.35
CA LEU A 508 6.73 -13.03 15.58
C LEU A 508 6.55 -11.51 15.61
N ARG A 509 6.78 -10.83 14.48
CA ARG A 509 6.56 -9.38 14.40
C ARG A 509 5.09 -9.03 14.66
N ILE A 510 4.18 -9.71 13.97
CA ILE A 510 2.74 -9.53 14.16
C ILE A 510 2.35 -9.83 15.62
N ALA A 511 2.91 -10.90 16.20
CA ALA A 511 2.55 -11.35 17.53
C ALA A 511 3.06 -10.43 18.66
N ARG A 512 4.10 -9.64 18.41
CA ARG A 512 4.65 -8.67 19.37
C ARG A 512 3.80 -7.40 19.51
N LEU A 513 2.88 -7.14 18.58
CA LEU A 513 1.93 -6.02 18.72
C LEU A 513 1.01 -6.26 19.91
N SER A 514 0.87 -5.25 20.77
CA SER A 514 -0.04 -5.26 21.90
C SER A 514 -1.45 -4.84 21.47
N ARG A 515 -2.46 -5.11 22.32
CA ARG A 515 -3.81 -4.56 22.10
C ARG A 515 -3.81 -3.03 21.97
N ALA A 516 -3.00 -2.33 22.77
CA ALA A 516 -2.88 -0.88 22.72
C ALA A 516 -2.32 -0.38 21.38
N ASP A 517 -1.45 -1.16 20.72
CA ASP A 517 -0.96 -0.83 19.37
C ASP A 517 -2.11 -0.89 18.36
N TYR A 518 -2.93 -1.93 18.39
CA TYR A 518 -4.11 -2.03 17.53
C TYR A 518 -5.09 -0.87 17.78
N GLU A 519 -5.40 -0.56 19.03
CA GLU A 519 -6.30 0.54 19.39
C GLU A 519 -5.77 1.89 18.86
N ARG A 520 -4.47 2.15 19.01
CA ARG A 520 -3.82 3.36 18.46
C ARG A 520 -3.86 3.40 16.93
N ILE A 521 -3.60 2.28 16.24
CA ILE A 521 -3.62 2.19 14.78
C ILE A 521 -5.02 2.52 14.22
N PHE A 522 -6.08 1.99 14.84
CA PHE A 522 -7.45 2.18 14.38
C PHE A 522 -8.09 3.50 14.86
N ALA A 523 -7.56 4.15 15.89
CA ALA A 523 -8.12 5.40 16.42
C ALA A 523 -8.21 6.54 15.38
N GLU A 524 -7.32 6.55 14.39
CA GLU A 524 -7.26 7.61 13.37
C GLU A 524 -7.84 7.20 12.01
N CYS A 525 -8.40 5.99 11.88
CA CYS A 525 -8.88 5.48 10.59
C CYS A 525 -10.26 6.02 10.17
N GLY A 526 -10.99 6.64 11.10
CA GLY A 526 -12.31 7.23 10.85
C GLY A 526 -13.50 6.31 11.07
N TRP A 527 -13.29 5.01 11.29
CA TRP A 527 -14.41 4.13 11.67
C TRP A 527 -14.99 4.48 13.04
N PRO A 528 -16.28 4.22 13.28
CA PRO A 528 -16.85 4.34 14.63
C PRO A 528 -16.25 3.27 15.56
N VAL A 529 -16.24 3.54 16.86
CA VAL A 529 -15.57 2.70 17.89
C VAL A 529 -15.98 1.22 17.82
N PHE A 530 -17.25 0.91 17.53
CA PHE A 530 -17.69 -0.48 17.42
C PHE A 530 -17.13 -1.20 16.18
N CYS A 531 -16.92 -0.49 15.07
CA CYS A 531 -16.24 -1.01 13.87
C CYS A 531 -14.74 -1.18 14.15
N GLN A 532 -14.10 -0.19 14.78
CA GLN A 532 -12.70 -0.30 15.20
C GLN A 532 -12.50 -1.55 16.08
N LYS A 533 -13.34 -1.74 17.10
CA LYS A 533 -13.30 -2.93 17.96
C LYS A 533 -13.50 -4.21 17.15
N ALA A 534 -14.49 -4.27 16.24
CA ALA A 534 -14.71 -5.45 15.41
C ALA A 534 -13.49 -5.80 14.54
N ALA A 535 -12.80 -4.81 13.97
CA ALA A 535 -11.57 -5.03 13.22
C ALA A 535 -10.44 -5.56 14.13
N ILE A 536 -10.26 -4.95 15.30
CA ILE A 536 -9.24 -5.32 16.29
C ILE A 536 -9.44 -6.76 16.79
N GLU A 537 -10.65 -7.12 17.24
CA GLU A 537 -10.93 -8.47 17.75
C GLU A 537 -10.67 -9.54 16.67
N ARG A 538 -11.04 -9.26 15.42
CA ARG A 538 -10.77 -10.17 14.28
C ARG A 538 -9.28 -10.28 13.97
N LEU A 539 -8.55 -9.17 13.93
CA LEU A 539 -7.10 -9.19 13.69
C LEU A 539 -6.33 -9.88 14.81
N ILE A 540 -6.73 -9.68 16.07
CA ILE A 540 -6.15 -10.39 17.21
C ILE A 540 -6.47 -11.88 17.15
N ALA A 541 -7.71 -12.27 16.82
CA ALA A 541 -8.06 -13.68 16.63
C ALA A 541 -7.16 -14.34 15.59
N ARG A 542 -6.99 -13.72 14.41
CA ARG A 542 -6.06 -14.16 13.37
C ARG A 542 -4.60 -14.18 13.87
N ARG A 543 -4.15 -13.14 14.56
CA ARG A 543 -2.79 -13.11 15.17
C ARG A 543 -2.59 -14.28 16.14
N ASN A 544 -3.60 -14.66 16.91
CA ASN A 544 -3.52 -15.78 17.85
C ASN A 544 -3.40 -17.13 17.12
N GLU A 545 -4.02 -17.28 15.95
CA GLU A 545 -3.87 -18.49 15.12
C GLU A 545 -2.44 -18.72 14.62
N LEU A 546 -1.61 -17.68 14.55
CA LEU A 546 -0.21 -17.81 14.14
C LEU A 546 0.69 -18.45 15.21
N ILE A 547 0.26 -18.47 16.48
CA ILE A 547 1.09 -18.93 17.60
C ILE A 547 1.47 -20.39 17.46
N HIS A 548 0.46 -21.26 17.34
CA HIS A 548 0.67 -22.70 17.29
C HIS A 548 1.48 -23.15 16.05
N PRO A 549 1.17 -22.71 14.80
CA PRO A 549 1.87 -23.20 13.59
C PRO A 549 3.32 -22.81 13.52
N PHE A 550 3.65 -21.66 14.08
CA PHE A 550 5.00 -21.13 14.08
C PHE A 550 5.70 -21.30 15.42
N ARG A 551 5.12 -22.07 16.36
CA ARG A 551 5.69 -22.33 17.68
C ARG A 551 6.21 -21.05 18.35
N LEU A 552 5.36 -20.01 18.35
CA LEU A 552 5.72 -18.72 18.94
C LEU A 552 5.80 -18.80 20.47
N ASP A 553 5.22 -19.85 21.07
CA ASP A 553 5.38 -20.22 22.48
C ASP A 553 6.86 -20.35 22.90
N LEU A 554 7.73 -20.77 21.99
CA LEU A 554 9.19 -20.85 22.24
C LEU A 554 9.86 -19.48 22.42
N ASP A 555 9.16 -18.39 22.12
CA ASP A 555 9.57 -17.01 22.40
C ASP A 555 8.69 -16.34 23.49
N GLY A 556 7.93 -17.14 24.26
CA GLY A 556 7.05 -16.65 25.32
C GLY A 556 5.84 -15.88 24.81
N ILE A 557 5.45 -16.10 23.54
CA ILE A 557 4.30 -15.44 22.95
C ILE A 557 3.03 -16.18 23.34
N GLU A 558 2.23 -15.53 24.16
CA GLU A 558 0.90 -16.01 24.56
C GLU A 558 -0.21 -15.43 23.68
N PRO A 559 -1.39 -16.08 23.63
CA PRO A 559 -2.59 -15.50 23.03
C PRO A 559 -3.00 -14.21 23.73
N LEU A 560 -3.27 -13.15 22.96
CA LEU A 560 -3.91 -11.97 23.51
C LEU A 560 -5.39 -12.27 23.77
N PRO A 561 -5.97 -11.78 24.88
CA PRO A 561 -7.41 -11.87 25.09
C PRO A 561 -8.16 -11.23 23.91
N CYS A 562 -9.08 -11.95 23.30
CA CYS A 562 -9.98 -11.44 22.27
C CYS A 562 -11.35 -12.10 22.36
N ASP A 563 -12.39 -11.33 22.03
CA ASP A 563 -13.74 -11.84 21.87
C ASP A 563 -14.27 -11.40 20.51
N PRO A 564 -14.04 -12.18 19.45
CA PRO A 564 -14.57 -11.86 18.12
C PRO A 564 -16.08 -12.03 18.03
N SER A 565 -16.74 -12.57 19.06
CA SER A 565 -18.19 -12.78 19.15
C SER A 565 -18.90 -11.79 20.08
N PHE A 566 -18.23 -10.70 20.46
CA PHE A 566 -18.77 -9.71 21.39
C PHE A 566 -20.10 -9.08 20.94
N ASP A 567 -20.86 -8.62 21.92
CA ASP A 567 -21.96 -7.67 21.74
C ASP A 567 -21.48 -6.27 22.11
N PHE A 568 -21.91 -5.26 21.36
CA PHE A 568 -21.64 -3.85 21.67
C PHE A 568 -22.96 -3.14 21.95
N GLU A 569 -23.18 -2.72 23.19
CA GLU A 569 -24.34 -1.91 23.57
C GLU A 569 -23.99 -0.43 23.41
N ALA A 570 -24.88 0.33 22.78
CA ALA A 570 -24.81 1.78 22.68
C ALA A 570 -26.11 2.41 23.17
N THR A 571 -26.02 3.56 23.84
CA THR A 571 -27.20 4.36 24.19
C THR A 571 -27.39 5.43 23.11
N THR A 572 -28.54 5.40 22.44
CA THR A 572 -28.93 6.38 21.43
C THR A 572 -30.08 7.26 21.96
N LYS A 573 -30.51 8.24 21.16
CA LYS A 573 -31.69 9.07 21.49
C LYS A 573 -32.98 8.25 21.59
N SER A 574 -33.04 7.09 20.93
CA SER A 574 -34.21 6.19 20.93
C SER A 574 -34.12 5.07 21.98
N GLY A 575 -33.06 5.04 22.80
CA GLY A 575 -32.86 4.06 23.87
C GLY A 575 -31.61 3.20 23.65
N LYS A 576 -31.61 1.99 24.22
CA LYS A 576 -30.52 1.04 24.03
C LYS A 576 -30.56 0.45 22.62
N ASP A 577 -29.40 0.40 21.98
CA ASP A 577 -29.19 -0.23 20.68
C ASP A 577 -27.97 -1.15 20.73
N PHE A 578 -27.89 -2.09 19.81
CA PHE A 578 -26.80 -3.07 19.70
C PHE A 578 -26.22 -3.03 18.29
N PRO A 579 -25.35 -2.06 17.97
CA PRO A 579 -24.70 -1.95 16.66
C PRO A 579 -23.87 -3.18 16.30
N VAL A 580 -23.36 -3.93 17.29
CA VAL A 580 -22.72 -5.23 17.09
C VAL A 580 -23.41 -6.29 17.93
N LYS A 581 -23.72 -7.42 17.31
CA LYS A 581 -24.23 -8.61 18.00
C LYS A 581 -23.53 -9.86 17.49
N SER A 582 -23.03 -10.69 18.38
CA SER A 582 -22.26 -11.89 18.04
C SER A 582 -21.11 -11.59 17.07
N GLY A 583 -20.42 -10.46 17.29
CA GLY A 583 -19.32 -9.98 16.43
C GLY A 583 -19.71 -9.42 15.07
N LYS A 584 -21.00 -9.35 14.73
CA LYS A 584 -21.50 -8.84 13.45
C LYS A 584 -22.09 -7.45 13.61
N ILE A 585 -21.69 -6.54 12.72
CA ILE A 585 -22.27 -5.20 12.61
C ILE A 585 -23.68 -5.34 12.05
N ARG A 586 -24.67 -4.77 12.74
CA ARG A 586 -26.09 -4.95 12.47
C ARG A 586 -26.65 -3.84 11.59
N LYS A 587 -27.05 -4.17 10.37
CA LYS A 587 -27.75 -3.23 9.46
C LYS A 587 -29.11 -2.73 9.96
N ASP A 588 -29.68 -3.41 10.94
CA ASP A 588 -30.95 -3.05 11.57
C ASP A 588 -30.79 -2.22 12.85
N SER A 589 -29.56 -2.00 13.32
CA SER A 589 -29.26 -1.02 14.38
C SER A 589 -29.62 0.39 13.91
N ALA A 590 -30.28 1.14 14.79
CA ALA A 590 -30.63 2.54 14.55
C ALA A 590 -29.38 3.40 14.43
N LEU A 591 -28.38 3.18 15.30
CA LEU A 591 -27.10 3.88 15.25
C LEU A 591 -26.35 3.60 13.94
N VAL A 592 -26.29 2.34 13.51
CA VAL A 592 -25.62 1.98 12.25
C VAL A 592 -26.29 2.70 11.07
N ARG A 593 -27.62 2.67 10.98
CA ARG A 593 -28.35 3.37 9.91
C ARG A 593 -28.16 4.89 9.92
N GLU A 594 -28.15 5.49 11.11
CA GLU A 594 -27.89 6.92 11.26
C GLU A 594 -26.49 7.28 10.75
N LEU A 595 -25.48 6.52 11.17
CA LEU A 595 -24.09 6.70 10.73
C LEU A 595 -23.92 6.47 9.23
N GLU A 596 -24.51 5.43 8.64
CA GLU A 596 -24.46 5.18 7.21
C GLU A 596 -25.15 6.29 6.40
N ALA A 597 -26.24 6.87 6.92
CA ALA A 597 -26.92 7.97 6.27
C ALA A 597 -26.13 9.30 6.34
N THR A 598 -25.37 9.52 7.42
CA THR A 598 -24.82 10.85 7.76
C THR A 598 -23.31 10.98 7.63
N VAL A 599 -22.56 9.90 7.83
CA VAL A 599 -21.09 9.92 7.91
C VAL A 599 -20.46 8.91 6.94
N HIS A 600 -20.97 7.67 6.89
CA HIS A 600 -20.37 6.53 6.21
C HIS A 600 -21.24 6.01 5.05
N PRO A 601 -21.40 6.80 3.96
CA PRO A 601 -22.31 6.47 2.87
C PRO A 601 -21.96 5.18 2.11
N GLU A 602 -20.73 4.69 2.22
CA GLU A 602 -20.24 3.42 1.70
C GLU A 602 -20.81 2.20 2.45
N GLY A 603 -21.32 2.40 3.67
CA GLY A 603 -21.89 1.34 4.51
C GLY A 603 -20.92 0.82 5.57
N LEU A 604 -21.46 0.39 6.71
CA LEU A 604 -20.71 -0.21 7.82
C LEU A 604 -21.06 -1.69 8.00
N ALA A 605 -22.33 -2.06 7.80
CA ALA A 605 -22.79 -3.45 7.91
C ALA A 605 -22.64 -4.22 6.60
N ASP A 606 -23.10 -3.62 5.50
CA ASP A 606 -23.04 -4.12 4.13
C ASP A 606 -22.31 -3.06 3.29
N VAL A 607 -21.00 -3.25 3.05
CA VAL A 607 -20.17 -2.26 2.35
C VAL A 607 -20.42 -2.32 0.84
N LEU A 608 -20.70 -1.17 0.25
CA LEU A 608 -20.86 -1.00 -1.17
C LEU A 608 -19.51 -1.03 -1.86
N SER A 609 -19.33 -2.05 -2.70
CA SER A 609 -18.11 -2.18 -3.50
C SER A 609 -18.00 -1.00 -4.46
N ARG A 610 -16.79 -0.49 -4.65
CA ARG A 610 -16.39 0.55 -5.63
C ARG A 610 -16.93 0.41 -7.06
N LYS A 611 -17.45 -0.77 -7.45
CA LYS A 611 -18.08 -1.01 -8.74
C LYS A 611 -19.59 -1.06 -8.52
N ASN A 612 -20.30 -0.09 -9.08
CA ASN A 612 -21.74 0.16 -8.90
C ASN A 612 -22.11 0.87 -7.57
N ASP A 613 -21.26 1.78 -7.06
CA ASP A 613 -21.66 2.71 -5.98
C ASP A 613 -22.64 3.76 -6.50
#